data_AF-A0A960E500-F1
#
_entry.id   AF-A0A960E500-F1
#
_cell.length_a   1.000
_cell.length_b   1.000
_cell.length_c   1.000
_cell.angle_alpha   90.00
_cell.angle_beta   90.00
_cell.angle_gamma   90.00
#
_symmetry.space_group_name_H-M   'P 1'
#
loop_
_entity.id
_entity.type
_entity.pdbx_description
1 polymer ?
#
loop_
_entity_poly.entity_id
_entity_poly.type
_entity_poly.pdbx_seq_one_letter_code
_entity_poly.pdbx_strand_id
1 'polypeptide(L)' 'MHPEEVVLLVAAVLVGGVVAQWLGWRLRVPAIVFLLLGGLLAGPILGLLDPDEAFGELLFPSVQMAVAVILFEG' A
#
# COMPACT_ATOMS: atom_id res chain seq x y z
N MET A 1 12.52 -0.38 14.37
CA MET A 1 11.91 -1.58 13.78
C MET A 1 12.93 -2.70 13.72
N HIS A 2 12.56 -3.87 14.22
CA HIS A 2 13.33 -5.07 13.96
C HIS A 2 13.05 -5.57 12.52
N PRO A 3 14.03 -6.19 11.84
CA PRO A 3 13.88 -6.57 10.43
C PRO A 3 12.67 -7.49 10.16
N GLU A 4 12.26 -8.31 11.13
CA GLU A 4 11.07 -9.15 11.07
C GLU A 4 9.75 -8.37 10.96
N GLU A 5 9.67 -7.17 11.56
CA GLU A 5 8.47 -6.32 11.50
C GLU A 5 8.29 -5.74 10.10
N VAL A 6 9.38 -5.35 9.45
CA VAL A 6 9.36 -4.85 8.07
C VAL A 6 8.90 -5.93 7.11
N VAL A 7 9.38 -7.17 7.28
CA VAL A 7 8.94 -8.32 6.47
C VAL A 7 7.45 -8.57 6.65
N LEU A 8 6.95 -8.54 7.89
CA LEU A 8 5.53 -8.66 8.21
C LEU A 8 4.70 -7.54 7.56
N LEU A 9 5.17 -6.30 7.62
CA LEU A 9 4.51 -5.14 7.03
C LEU A 9 4.37 -5.28 5.51
N VAL A 10 5.47 -5.63 4.82
CA VAL A 10 5.47 -5.84 3.38
C VAL A 10 4.57 -7.00 2.99
N ALA A 11 4.63 -8.12 3.72
CA ALA A 11 3.75 -9.26 3.49
C ALA A 11 2.27 -8.87 3.66
N ALA A 12 1.94 -8.11 4.70
CA ALA A 12 0.58 -7.62 4.94
C ALA A 12 0.09 -6.72 3.81
N VAL A 13 0.93 -5.82 3.29
CA VAL A 13 0.59 -4.96 2.15
C VAL A 13 0.34 -5.78 0.88
N LEU A 14 1.19 -6.77 0.59
CA LEU A 14 1.02 -7.65 -0.58
C LEU A 14 -0.26 -8.48 -0.49
N VAL A 15 -0.50 -9.12 0.66
CA VAL A 15 -1.72 -9.89 0.91
C VAL A 15 -2.96 -9.00 0.84
N GLY A 16 -2.90 -7.80 1.44
CA GLY A 16 -3.95 -6.79 1.34
C GLY A 16 -4.23 -6.40 -0.12
N GLY A 17 -3.18 -6.28 -0.93
CA GLY A 17 -3.28 -6.04 -2.37
C GLY A 17 -4.04 -7.14 -3.11
N VAL A 18 -3.68 -8.40 -2.85
CA VAL A 18 -4.37 -9.57 -3.43
C VAL A 18 -5.84 -9.62 -2.97
N VAL A 19 -6.12 -9.34 -1.70
CA VAL A 19 -7.49 -9.29 -1.18
C VAL A 19 -8.29 -8.16 -1.82
N ALA A 20 -7.70 -6.98 -2.02
CA ALA A 20 -8.34 -5.86 -2.69
C ALA A 20 -8.65 -6.16 -4.16
N GLN A 21 -7.70 -6.79 -4.86
CA GLN A 21 -7.93 -7.30 -6.22
C GLN A 21 -9.04 -8.35 -6.22
N TRP A 22 -9.03 -9.27 -5.25
CA TRP A 22 -10.01 -10.33 -5.10
C TRP A 22 -11.44 -9.78 -4.86
N LEU A 23 -11.59 -8.80 -3.97
CA LEU A 23 -12.85 -8.09 -3.76
C LEU A 23 -13.27 -7.31 -5.01
N GLY A 24 -12.31 -6.68 -5.69
CA GLY A 24 -12.53 -5.92 -6.92
C GLY A 24 -13.23 -6.73 -8.00
N TRP A 25 -12.67 -7.89 -8.37
CA TRP A 25 -13.31 -8.73 -9.39
C TRP A 25 -14.64 -9.33 -8.90
N ARG A 26 -14.73 -9.70 -7.60
CA ARG A 26 -15.94 -10.33 -7.05
C ARG A 26 -17.13 -9.38 -6.98
N LEU A 27 -16.89 -8.09 -6.71
CA LEU A 27 -17.90 -7.04 -6.59
C LEU A 27 -18.05 -6.21 -7.88
N ARG A 28 -17.23 -6.48 -8.91
CA ARG A 28 -17.16 -5.70 -10.17
C ARG A 28 -16.87 -4.21 -9.94
N VAL A 29 -16.03 -3.91 -8.96
CA VAL A 29 -15.56 -2.56 -8.64
C VAL A 29 -14.06 -2.49 -8.87
N PRO A 30 -13.50 -1.37 -9.36
CA PRO A 30 -12.05 -1.22 -9.51
C PRO A 30 -11.32 -1.49 -8.18
N ALA A 31 -10.30 -2.37 -8.20
CA ALA A 31 -9.56 -2.77 -7.00
C ALA A 31 -8.90 -1.59 -6.27
N ILE A 32 -8.57 -0.52 -7.00
CA ILE A 32 -8.02 0.73 -6.46
C ILE A 32 -8.91 1.35 -5.38
N VAL A 33 -10.23 1.17 -5.45
CA VAL A 33 -11.16 1.67 -4.43
C VAL A 33 -10.90 1.00 -3.08
N PHE A 34 -10.70 -0.31 -3.07
CA PHE A 34 -10.39 -1.06 -1.85
C PHE A 34 -8.99 -0.74 -1.33
N LEU A 35 -8.01 -0.57 -2.22
CA LEU A 35 -6.65 -0.16 -1.84
C LEU A 35 -6.63 1.22 -1.18
N LEU A 36 -7.33 2.20 -1.77
CA LEU A 36 -7.44 3.55 -1.22
C LEU A 36 -8.16 3.56 0.12
N LEU A 37 -9.27 2.81 0.26
CA LEU A 37 -9.97 2.66 1.53
C LEU A 37 -9.07 2.02 2.59
N GLY A 38 -8.37 0.93 2.24
CA GLY A 38 -7.45 0.26 3.15
C GLY A 38 -6.32 1.17 3.62
N GLY A 39 -5.70 1.91 2.70
CA GLY A 39 -4.64 2.87 3.02
C GLY A 39 -5.13 4.04 3.87
N LEU A 40 -6.32 4.59 3.58
CA LEU A 40 -6.91 5.68 4.35
C LEU A 40 -7.29 5.22 5.77
N LEU A 41 -7.83 4.02 5.90
CA LEU A 41 -8.15 3.41 7.19
C LEU A 41 -6.86 3.16 7.99
N ALA A 42 -5.87 2.51 7.40
CA ALA A 42 -4.62 2.16 8.08
C ALA A 42 -3.76 3.39 8.43
N GLY A 43 -3.78 4.44 7.60
CA GLY A 43 -3.06 5.69 7.82
C GLY A 43 -3.86 6.65 8.71
N PRO A 44 -4.41 7.75 8.17
CA PRO A 44 -4.91 8.88 8.96
C PRO A 44 -6.13 8.58 9.82
N ILE A 45 -6.95 7.56 9.51
CA ILE A 45 -8.16 7.27 10.29
C ILE A 45 -7.85 6.48 11.55
N LEU A 46 -7.09 5.39 11.45
CA LEU A 46 -6.77 4.52 12.58
C LEU A 46 -5.38 4.79 13.19
N GLY A 47 -4.51 5.52 12.50
CA GLY A 47 -3.16 5.85 12.96
C GLY A 47 -2.25 4.62 13.10
N LEU A 48 -2.53 3.54 12.37
CA LEU A 48 -1.78 2.28 12.48
C LEU A 48 -0.45 2.32 11.72
N LEU A 49 -0.40 3.13 10.65
CA LEU A 49 0.77 3.29 9.79
C LEU A 49 1.05 4.77 9.58
N ASP A 50 2.24 5.20 10.00
CA ASP A 50 2.77 6.51 9.66
C ASP A 50 3.81 6.35 8.52
N PRO A 51 3.48 6.77 7.29
CA PRO A 51 4.38 6.65 6.16
C PRO A 51 5.60 7.58 6.30
N ASP A 52 5.47 8.72 6.98
CA ASP A 52 6.58 9.66 7.21
C ASP A 52 7.58 9.07 8.21
N GLU A 53 7.14 8.35 9.24
CA GLU A 53 8.04 7.65 10.16
C GLU A 53 8.67 6.40 9.52
N ALA A 54 7.90 5.66 8.71
CA ALA A 54 8.37 4.43 8.09
C ALA A 54 9.36 4.64 6.94
N PHE A 55 9.14 5.67 6.11
CA PHE A 55 9.94 5.94 4.92
C PHE A 55 10.75 7.23 4.98
N GLY A 56 10.34 8.22 5.77
CA GLY A 56 11.05 9.50 5.94
C GLY A 56 11.44 10.15 4.61
N GLU A 57 12.72 10.48 4.44
CA GLU A 57 13.25 11.07 3.21
C GLU A 57 13.14 10.16 1.98
N LEU A 58 12.95 8.86 2.16
CA LEU A 58 12.77 7.89 1.08
C LEU A 58 11.33 7.85 0.56
N LEU A 59 10.35 8.42 1.28
CA LEU A 59 8.95 8.39 0.88
C LEU A 59 8.75 8.96 -0.53
N PHE A 60 9.28 10.17 -0.76
CA PHE A 60 9.13 10.85 -2.05
C PHE A 60 9.89 10.13 -3.20
N PRO A 61 11.15 9.70 -3.03
CA PRO A 61 11.83 8.83 -3.99
C PRO A 61 11.09 7.52 -4.29
N SER A 62 10.59 6.82 -3.27
CA SER A 62 9.89 5.55 -3.44
C SER A 62 8.58 5.71 -4.19
N VAL A 63 7.80 6.76 -3.89
CA VAL A 63 6.56 7.07 -4.63
C VAL A 63 6.88 7.39 -6.08
N GLN A 64 7.88 8.22 -6.36
CA GLN A 64 8.29 8.53 -7.74
C GLN A 64 8.76 7.28 -8.49
N MET A 65 9.50 6.39 -7.84
CA MET A 65 9.91 5.12 -8.43
C MET A 65 8.70 4.24 -8.77
N ALA A 66 7.75 4.11 -7.85
CA ALA A 66 6.52 3.35 -8.08
C ALA A 66 5.68 3.95 -9.24
N VAL A 67 5.53 5.28 -9.28
CA VAL A 67 4.84 5.98 -10.36
C VAL A 67 5.56 5.79 -11.69
N ALA A 68 6.90 5.86 -11.71
CA ALA A 68 7.68 5.59 -12.91
C ALA A 68 7.46 4.16 -13.39
N VAL A 69 7.50 3.15 -12.51
CA VAL A 69 7.21 1.76 -12.89
C VAL A 69 5.81 1.64 -13.48
N ILE A 70 4.78 2.17 -12.83
CA ILE A 70 3.39 2.10 -13.31
C ILE A 70 3.20 2.80 -14.66
N LEU A 71 3.87 3.94 -14.88
CA LEU A 71 3.77 4.69 -16.13
C LEU A 71 4.46 3.97 -17.30
N PHE A 72 5.54 3.23 -17.02
CA PHE A 72 6.33 2.52 -18.03
C PHE A 72 5.89 1.06 -18.24
N GLU A 73 5.08 0.48 -17.35
CA GLU A 73 4.49 -0.86 -17.49
C GLU A 73 3.36 -0.97 -18.55
N GLY A 74 3.11 0.09 -19.33
CA GLY A 74 2.07 0.13 -20.37
C GLY A 74 2.05 -1.07 -21.33
#